data_AF-A0A9P6B9J7-F1
#
_entry.id   AF-A0A9P6B9J7-F1
#
_cell.length_a   1.000
_cell.length_b   1.000
_cell.length_c   1.000
_cell.angle_alpha   90.00
_cell.angle_beta   90.00
_cell.angle_gamma   90.00
#
_symmetry.space_group_name_H-M   'P 1'
#
loop_
_entity.id
_entity.type
_entity.pdbx_description
1 polymer ?
#
loop_
_entity_poly.entity_id
_entity_poly.type
_entity_poly.pdbx_seq_one_letter_code
_entity_poly.pdbx_strand_id
1 'polypeptide(L)'
;MLHPFDLFFRYITPFYPIIHRSTFEIQFADGLHERNHVHSDLVLMLCAVASIYSNDPRVHHEVNKLRVPGYQYFLHVNHCAHISATHLPGLQTCVLRAIYFDYVSQRHVAWFILGAGIRCAQDIGAHRKSFQGSTKPVEKEMWSWTFWCLVTLDRLVSCAIGQIPAVNGEDLDVTFPSSLPSEDFADLEYFNPLLDLGTLANMVLRTLIPFDPGPGPYSANCPRKHPGPAGLHMDLHHPQALALGSPPGESHSF
;
A
#
# COMPACT_ATOMS: atom_id res chain seq x y z
N MET A 1 0.29 -20.87 -20.93
CA MET A 1 0.45 -20.61 -19.49
C MET A 1 1.45 -19.48 -19.39
N LEU A 2 1.06 -18.32 -18.84
CA LEU A 2 1.96 -17.18 -18.70
C LEU A 2 3.00 -17.47 -17.61
N HIS A 3 4.23 -17.02 -17.80
CA HIS A 3 5.27 -17.14 -16.79
C HIS A 3 4.85 -16.34 -15.53
N PRO A 4 5.18 -16.77 -14.29
CA PRO A 4 4.83 -16.02 -13.09
C PRO A 4 5.23 -14.53 -13.14
N PHE A 5 6.34 -14.23 -13.82
CA PHE A 5 6.80 -12.85 -13.99
C PHE A 5 5.85 -12.03 -14.86
N ASP A 6 5.36 -12.59 -15.97
CA ASP A 6 4.39 -11.91 -16.83
C ASP A 6 3.08 -11.63 -16.09
N LEU A 7 2.62 -12.58 -15.26
CA LEU A 7 1.44 -12.39 -14.41
C LEU A 7 1.66 -11.25 -13.40
N PHE A 8 2.83 -11.19 -12.76
CA PHE A 8 3.17 -10.13 -11.83
C PHE A 8 3.13 -8.76 -12.51
N PHE A 9 3.87 -8.58 -13.61
CA PHE A 9 3.93 -7.30 -14.31
C PHE A 9 2.59 -6.90 -14.93
N ARG A 10 1.73 -7.87 -15.29
CA ARG A 10 0.40 -7.62 -15.83
C ARG A 10 -0.62 -7.21 -14.77
N TYR A 11 -0.64 -7.88 -13.62
CA TYR A 11 -1.74 -7.76 -12.65
C TYR A 11 -1.39 -7.01 -11.36
N ILE A 12 -0.11 -6.93 -10.99
CA ILE A 12 0.33 -6.28 -9.75
C ILE A 12 0.97 -4.92 -10.01
N THR A 13 1.90 -4.86 -10.97
CA THR A 13 2.63 -3.61 -11.27
C THR A 13 1.74 -2.41 -11.55
N PRO A 14 0.58 -2.51 -12.23
CA PRO A 14 -0.29 -1.33 -12.42
C PRO A 14 -0.74 -0.65 -11.12
N PHE A 15 -0.85 -1.40 -10.02
CA PHE A 15 -1.26 -0.88 -8.71
C PHE A 15 -0.07 -0.65 -7.77
N TYR A 16 0.95 -1.50 -7.85
CA TYR A 16 2.12 -1.48 -6.98
C TYR A 16 3.40 -1.58 -7.82
N PRO A 17 3.79 -0.50 -8.52
CA PRO A 17 4.90 -0.53 -9.47
C PRO A 17 6.26 -0.40 -8.76
N ILE A 18 6.54 -1.32 -7.86
CA ILE A 18 7.72 -1.31 -7.01
C ILE A 18 8.93 -1.97 -7.67
N ILE A 19 8.76 -2.70 -8.79
CA ILE A 19 9.82 -3.42 -9.50
C ILE A 19 9.92 -2.91 -10.94
N HIS A 20 11.10 -2.45 -11.33
CA HIS A 20 11.42 -2.15 -12.72
C HIS A 20 11.70 -3.45 -13.50
N ARG A 21 10.87 -3.75 -14.50
CA ARG A 21 10.93 -5.00 -15.26
C ARG A 21 12.30 -5.28 -15.87
N SER A 22 12.86 -4.34 -16.65
CA SER A 22 14.12 -4.57 -17.35
C SER A 22 15.29 -4.78 -16.39
N THR A 23 15.33 -4.03 -15.27
CA THR A 23 16.36 -4.25 -14.23
C THR A 23 16.21 -5.63 -13.59
N PHE A 24 14.98 -6.02 -13.26
CA PHE A 24 14.69 -7.32 -12.66
C PHE A 24 15.10 -8.48 -13.57
N GLU A 25 14.73 -8.45 -14.85
CA GLU A 25 15.05 -9.52 -15.80
C GLU A 25 16.57 -9.67 -15.99
N ILE A 26 17.32 -8.55 -16.07
CA ILE A 26 18.78 -8.57 -16.13
C ILE A 26 19.37 -9.20 -14.86
N GLN A 27 18.93 -8.76 -13.68
CA GLN A 27 19.42 -9.29 -12.40
C GLN A 27 19.07 -10.77 -12.19
N PHE A 28 17.89 -11.19 -12.66
CA PHE A 28 17.45 -12.57 -12.59
C PHE A 28 18.30 -13.46 -13.51
N ALA A 29 18.54 -13.04 -14.75
CA ALA A 29 19.37 -13.75 -15.72
C ALA A 29 20.85 -13.85 -15.29
N ASP A 30 21.34 -12.85 -14.55
CA ASP A 30 22.67 -12.85 -13.92
C ASP A 30 22.76 -13.77 -12.67
N GLY A 31 21.67 -14.42 -12.26
CA GLY A 31 21.66 -15.32 -11.11
C GLY A 31 21.82 -14.59 -9.77
N LEU A 32 21.52 -13.29 -9.69
CA LEU A 32 21.69 -12.51 -8.46
C LEU A 32 20.89 -13.10 -7.28
N HIS A 33 19.72 -13.65 -7.57
CA HIS A 33 18.86 -14.33 -6.61
C HIS A 33 19.42 -15.64 -6.07
N GLU A 34 20.44 -16.25 -6.69
CA GLU A 34 21.09 -17.46 -6.16
C GLU A 34 22.18 -17.12 -5.16
N ARG A 35 22.80 -15.93 -5.30
CA ARG A 35 23.93 -15.46 -4.50
C ARG A 35 23.58 -14.42 -3.44
N ASN A 36 22.37 -13.86 -3.49
CA ASN A 36 21.92 -12.82 -2.56
C ASN A 36 20.52 -13.12 -2.02
N HIS A 37 20.45 -13.49 -0.74
CA HIS A 37 19.21 -13.89 -0.06
C HIS A 37 18.10 -12.84 -0.13
N VAL A 38 18.41 -11.54 -0.11
CA VAL A 38 17.41 -10.47 -0.20
C VAL A 38 16.75 -10.46 -1.58
N HIS A 39 17.52 -10.76 -2.63
CA HIS A 39 16.97 -10.91 -3.98
C HIS A 39 16.26 -12.26 -4.15
N SER A 40 16.71 -13.32 -3.48
CA SER A 40 15.97 -14.60 -3.41
C SER A 40 14.57 -14.40 -2.84
N ASP A 41 14.49 -13.72 -1.68
CA ASP A 41 13.23 -13.41 -1.00
C ASP A 41 12.30 -12.57 -1.89
N LEU A 42 12.84 -11.58 -2.60
CA LEU A 42 12.09 -10.75 -3.54
C LEU A 42 11.50 -11.59 -4.68
N VAL A 43 12.30 -12.45 -5.32
CA VAL A 43 11.84 -13.32 -6.41
C VAL A 43 10.79 -14.32 -5.92
N LEU A 44 11.00 -14.94 -4.75
CA LEU A 44 10.05 -15.88 -4.16
C LEU A 44 8.72 -15.19 -3.85
N MET A 45 8.75 -13.99 -3.27
CA MET A 45 7.53 -13.23 -2.99
C MET A 45 6.84 -12.75 -4.26
N LEU A 46 7.58 -12.37 -5.30
CA LEU A 46 7.02 -12.06 -6.61
C LEU A 46 6.26 -13.27 -7.16
N CYS A 47 6.87 -14.46 -7.13
CA CYS A 47 6.21 -15.70 -7.55
C CYS A 47 4.99 -16.05 -6.69
N ALA A 48 5.05 -15.83 -5.37
CA ALA A 48 3.94 -16.08 -4.46
C ALA A 48 2.73 -15.19 -4.80
N VAL A 49 2.94 -13.88 -4.97
CA VAL A 49 1.89 -12.93 -5.33
C VAL A 49 1.38 -13.17 -6.76
N ALA A 50 2.25 -13.44 -7.72
CA ALA A 50 1.85 -13.76 -9.09
C ALA A 50 0.94 -15.00 -9.17
N SER A 51 1.18 -15.99 -8.30
CA SER A 51 0.39 -17.22 -8.24
C SER A 51 -1.08 -16.98 -7.92
N ILE A 52 -1.43 -15.86 -7.27
CA ILE A 52 -2.83 -15.45 -7.02
C ILE A 52 -3.63 -15.34 -8.33
N TYR A 53 -2.98 -14.92 -9.41
CA TYR A 53 -3.58 -14.71 -10.73
C TYR A 53 -3.32 -15.86 -11.70
N SER A 54 -2.66 -16.93 -11.23
CA SER A 54 -2.41 -18.10 -12.04
C SER A 54 -3.58 -19.08 -11.96
N ASN A 55 -3.86 -19.74 -13.08
CA ASN A 55 -4.77 -20.89 -13.13
C ASN A 55 -4.03 -22.23 -13.11
N ASP A 56 -2.70 -22.22 -13.04
CA ASP A 56 -1.88 -23.44 -13.03
C ASP A 56 -2.07 -24.20 -11.72
N PRO A 57 -2.67 -25.40 -11.70
CA PRO A 57 -2.90 -26.14 -10.46
C PRO A 57 -1.64 -26.36 -9.62
N ARG A 58 -0.45 -26.42 -10.23
CA ARG A 58 0.83 -26.66 -9.56
C ARG A 58 1.21 -25.56 -8.55
N VAL A 59 0.71 -24.34 -8.72
CA VAL A 59 1.00 -23.24 -7.78
C VAL A 59 0.00 -23.17 -6.63
N HIS A 60 -1.01 -24.04 -6.60
CA HIS A 60 -2.06 -24.01 -5.61
C HIS A 60 -1.89 -25.18 -4.65
N HIS A 61 -1.60 -24.87 -3.40
CA HIS A 61 -1.46 -25.85 -2.34
C HIS A 61 -2.71 -25.87 -1.48
N GLU A 62 -3.12 -27.05 -1.06
CA GLU A 62 -4.21 -27.21 -0.10
C GLU A 62 -3.65 -27.16 1.32
N VAL A 63 -4.00 -26.10 2.05
CA VAL A 63 -3.68 -25.94 3.47
C VAL A 63 -5.00 -25.96 4.23
N ASN A 64 -5.21 -26.97 5.09
CA ASN A 64 -6.47 -27.11 5.85
C ASN A 64 -7.74 -27.06 4.96
N LYS A 65 -7.70 -27.69 3.78
CA LYS A 65 -8.78 -27.67 2.75
C LYS A 65 -9.02 -26.31 2.10
N LEU A 66 -8.18 -25.32 2.36
CA LEU A 66 -8.18 -24.03 1.67
C LEU A 66 -7.09 -24.02 0.61
N ARG A 67 -7.47 -23.59 -0.60
CA ARG A 67 -6.54 -23.44 -1.72
C ARG A 67 -5.79 -22.13 -1.54
N VAL A 68 -4.49 -22.19 -1.27
CA VAL A 68 -3.61 -21.03 -1.08
C VAL A 68 -2.61 -20.97 -2.24
N PRO A 69 -2.86 -20.14 -3.27
CA PRO A 69 -1.92 -19.95 -4.38
C PRO A 69 -0.59 -19.39 -3.89
N GLY A 70 0.52 -19.87 -4.44
CA GLY A 70 1.86 -19.34 -4.17
C GLY A 70 2.48 -19.76 -2.84
N TYR A 71 1.78 -20.57 -2.03
CA TYR A 71 2.23 -20.96 -0.69
C TYR A 71 3.62 -21.64 -0.68
N GLN A 72 3.92 -22.45 -1.70
CA GLN A 72 5.25 -23.07 -1.84
C GLN A 72 6.38 -22.04 -1.93
N TYR A 73 6.18 -20.91 -2.62
CA TYR A 73 7.20 -19.88 -2.72
C TYR A 73 7.31 -19.12 -1.40
N PHE A 74 6.16 -18.80 -0.80
CA PHE A 74 6.08 -18.12 0.49
C PHE A 74 6.83 -18.87 1.60
N LEU A 75 6.75 -20.21 1.64
CA LEU A 75 7.44 -21.04 2.65
C LEU A 75 8.97 -20.91 2.63
N HIS A 76 9.56 -20.53 1.50
CA HIS A 76 11.02 -20.45 1.34
C HIS A 76 11.57 -19.04 1.63
N VAL A 77 10.71 -18.08 1.96
CA VAL A 77 11.11 -16.69 2.24
C VAL A 77 11.59 -16.56 3.67
N ASN A 78 12.64 -15.76 3.90
CA ASN A 78 13.03 -15.39 5.25
C ASN A 78 11.96 -14.51 5.92
N HIS A 79 11.13 -15.12 6.77
CA HIS A 79 10.04 -14.42 7.42
C HIS A 79 10.48 -13.32 8.39
N CYS A 80 11.74 -13.29 8.84
CA CYS A 80 12.29 -12.24 9.69
C CYS A 80 12.97 -11.10 8.92
N ALA A 81 13.12 -11.19 7.58
CA ALA A 81 13.85 -10.19 6.79
C ALA A 81 13.32 -8.75 6.90
N HIS A 82 12.02 -8.58 7.18
CA HIS A 82 11.38 -7.28 7.35
C HIS A 82 11.88 -6.49 8.58
N ILE A 83 12.57 -7.13 9.53
CA ILE A 83 13.09 -6.49 10.75
C ILE A 83 14.29 -5.58 10.44
N SER A 84 15.01 -5.82 9.33
CA SER A 84 16.22 -5.08 8.95
C SER A 84 16.24 -4.79 7.46
N ALA A 85 15.08 -4.45 6.90
CA ALA A 85 14.91 -4.18 5.47
C ALA A 85 15.43 -2.78 5.09
N THR A 86 16.74 -2.57 5.16
CA THR A 86 17.40 -1.28 4.86
C THR A 86 17.84 -1.13 3.40
N HIS A 87 17.52 -2.12 2.55
CA HIS A 87 17.83 -2.14 1.12
C HIS A 87 16.54 -2.08 0.29
N LEU A 88 16.61 -1.53 -0.91
CA LEU A 88 15.48 -1.46 -1.84
C LEU A 88 14.76 -2.81 -2.04
N PRO A 89 15.43 -3.93 -2.38
CA PRO A 89 14.77 -5.24 -2.52
C PRO A 89 14.14 -5.74 -1.22
N GLY A 90 14.69 -5.35 -0.06
CA GLY A 90 14.10 -5.66 1.24
C GLY A 90 12.76 -4.94 1.46
N LEU A 91 12.71 -3.63 1.17
CA LEU A 91 11.45 -2.86 1.26
C LEU A 91 10.42 -3.31 0.22
N GLN A 92 10.85 -3.61 -1.01
CA GLN A 92 9.99 -4.20 -2.04
C GLN A 92 9.40 -5.53 -1.56
N THR A 93 10.21 -6.37 -0.90
CA THR A 93 9.75 -7.62 -0.30
C THR A 93 8.72 -7.37 0.81
N CYS A 94 8.88 -6.34 1.64
CA CYS A 94 7.87 -5.96 2.64
C CYS A 94 6.52 -5.63 1.99
N VAL A 95 6.51 -4.86 0.89
CA VAL A 95 5.30 -4.56 0.13
C VAL A 95 4.64 -5.83 -0.40
N LEU A 96 5.40 -6.71 -1.07
CA LEU A 96 4.85 -7.96 -1.62
C LEU A 96 4.30 -8.90 -0.55
N ARG A 97 4.98 -8.97 0.60
CA ARG A 97 4.50 -9.75 1.75
C ARG A 97 3.20 -9.21 2.29
N ALA A 98 3.07 -7.89 2.42
CA ALA A 98 1.84 -7.26 2.87
C ALA A 98 0.67 -7.56 1.93
N ILE A 99 0.88 -7.45 0.60
CA ILE A 99 -0.11 -7.82 -0.42
C ILE A 99 -0.53 -9.29 -0.27
N TYR A 100 0.43 -10.20 -0.12
CA TYR A 100 0.14 -11.62 0.03
C TYR A 100 -0.63 -11.93 1.33
N PHE A 101 -0.27 -11.31 2.45
CA PHE A 101 -0.97 -11.49 3.73
C PHE A 101 -2.37 -10.88 3.73
N ASP A 102 -2.59 -9.73 3.08
CA ASP A 102 -3.93 -9.17 2.90
C ASP A 102 -4.81 -10.11 2.06
N TYR A 103 -4.27 -10.68 0.97
CA TYR A 103 -4.97 -11.66 0.13
C TYR A 103 -5.41 -12.89 0.92
N VAL A 104 -4.53 -13.48 1.74
CA VAL A 104 -4.90 -14.62 2.60
C VAL A 104 -5.67 -14.22 3.87
N SER A 105 -6.21 -13.00 3.91
CA SER A 105 -7.05 -12.46 5.00
C SER A 105 -6.35 -12.36 6.36
N GLN A 106 -5.03 -12.26 6.36
CA GLN A 106 -4.18 -12.06 7.55
C GLN A 106 -3.76 -10.60 7.68
N ARG A 107 -4.74 -9.68 7.69
CA ARG A 107 -4.52 -8.23 7.62
C ARG A 107 -3.72 -7.65 8.77
N HIS A 108 -3.86 -8.18 9.98
CA HIS A 108 -3.02 -7.77 11.11
C HIS A 108 -1.54 -8.05 10.86
N VAL A 109 -1.21 -9.18 10.22
CA VAL A 109 0.18 -9.51 9.87
C VAL A 109 0.69 -8.57 8.78
N ALA A 110 -0.14 -8.27 7.77
CA ALA A 110 0.17 -7.28 6.74
C ALA A 110 0.48 -5.90 7.36
N TRP A 111 -0.36 -5.44 8.28
CA TRP A 111 -0.17 -4.18 9.03
C TRP A 111 1.18 -4.14 9.78
N PHE A 112 1.53 -5.21 10.51
CA PHE A 112 2.82 -5.27 11.20
C PHE A 112 4.02 -5.19 10.24
N ILE A 113 3.95 -5.88 9.10
CA ILE A 113 5.01 -5.88 8.09
C ILE A 113 5.16 -4.51 7.44
N LEU A 114 4.04 -3.85 7.12
CA LEU A 114 4.02 -2.50 6.56
C LEU A 114 4.64 -1.50 7.53
N GLY A 115 4.23 -1.53 8.80
CA GLY A 115 4.84 -0.69 9.82
C GLY A 115 6.33 -0.96 10.02
N ALA A 116 6.78 -2.21 9.93
CA ALA A 116 8.21 -2.55 10.02
C ALA A 116 8.99 -2.03 8.80
N GLY A 117 8.45 -2.18 7.59
CA GLY A 117 9.03 -1.63 6.36
C GLY A 117 9.13 -0.10 6.41
N ILE A 118 8.09 0.58 6.88
CA ILE A 118 8.09 2.05 7.05
C ILE A 118 9.18 2.47 8.05
N ARG A 119 9.30 1.79 9.19
CA ARG A 119 10.38 2.08 10.17
C ARG A 119 11.76 1.85 9.58
N CYS A 120 11.98 0.79 8.80
CA CYS A 120 13.25 0.56 8.12
C CYS A 120 13.54 1.63 7.06
N ALA A 121 12.53 2.07 6.32
CA ALA A 121 12.65 3.17 5.36
C ALA A 121 12.95 4.50 6.05
N GLN A 122 12.39 4.72 7.25
CA GLN A 122 12.68 5.88 8.07
C GLN A 122 14.13 5.88 8.58
N ASP A 123 14.62 4.72 9.03
CA ASP A 123 15.99 4.54 9.54
C ASP A 123 17.06 4.96 8.53
N ILE A 124 16.90 4.57 7.26
CA ILE A 124 17.80 4.97 6.17
C ILE A 124 17.52 6.36 5.59
N GLY A 125 16.45 7.03 6.03
CA GLY A 125 16.07 8.35 5.57
C GLY A 125 15.23 8.40 4.28
N ALA A 126 14.73 7.28 3.77
CA ALA A 126 13.95 7.22 2.51
C ALA A 126 12.63 8.00 2.52
N HIS A 127 12.15 8.38 3.71
CA HIS A 127 11.02 9.31 3.91
C HIS A 127 11.35 10.76 3.58
N ARG A 128 12.63 11.09 3.32
CA ARG A 128 13.12 12.46 3.11
C ARG A 128 13.46 12.82 1.69
N LYS A 129 13.25 14.08 1.31
CA LYS A 129 13.63 14.61 -0.01
C LYS A 129 15.15 14.60 -0.22
N SER A 130 15.92 14.70 0.86
CA SER A 130 17.38 14.66 0.83
C SER A 130 17.94 13.26 0.61
N PHE A 131 17.11 12.21 0.66
CA PHE A 131 17.55 10.85 0.42
C PHE A 131 17.99 10.67 -1.03
N GLN A 132 19.26 10.32 -1.20
CA GLN A 132 19.82 10.09 -2.53
C GLN A 132 19.62 8.64 -2.99
N GLY A 133 19.70 7.66 -2.07
CA GLY A 133 19.38 6.24 -2.26
C GLY A 133 20.26 5.48 -3.26
N SER A 134 20.38 5.97 -4.48
CA SER A 134 21.22 5.46 -5.55
C SER A 134 21.62 6.60 -6.50
N THR A 135 22.77 6.46 -7.15
CA THR A 135 23.20 7.36 -8.23
C THR A 135 22.50 7.02 -9.56
N LYS A 136 21.87 5.84 -9.67
CA LYS A 136 21.16 5.40 -10.86
C LYS A 136 19.74 5.98 -10.86
N PRO A 137 19.32 6.70 -11.92
CA PRO A 137 18.01 7.34 -11.97
C PRO A 137 16.84 6.37 -11.73
N VAL A 138 16.87 5.20 -12.38
CA VAL A 138 15.83 4.16 -12.24
C VAL A 138 15.70 3.70 -10.79
N GLU A 139 16.81 3.39 -10.13
CA GLU A 139 16.80 2.90 -8.75
C GLU A 139 16.34 3.98 -7.77
N LYS A 140 16.70 5.25 -8.04
CA LYS A 140 16.22 6.39 -7.26
C LYS A 140 14.69 6.53 -7.32
N GLU A 141 14.10 6.38 -8.50
CA GLU A 141 12.63 6.37 -8.63
C GLU A 141 12.04 5.15 -7.91
N MET A 142 12.68 3.98 -7.97
CA MET A 142 12.17 2.76 -7.31
C MET A 142 12.08 2.93 -5.79
N TRP A 143 12.99 3.70 -5.17
CA TRP A 143 12.88 4.05 -3.76
C TRP A 143 11.62 4.85 -3.45
N SER A 144 11.32 5.88 -4.25
CA SER A 144 10.11 6.69 -4.07
C SER A 144 8.85 5.84 -4.27
N TRP A 145 8.79 5.06 -5.35
CA TRP A 145 7.69 4.15 -5.64
C TRP A 145 7.45 3.13 -4.53
N THR A 146 8.50 2.48 -4.05
CA THR A 146 8.42 1.49 -2.97
C THR A 146 7.94 2.14 -1.68
N PHE A 147 8.47 3.31 -1.34
CA PHE A 147 8.07 4.04 -0.14
C PHE A 147 6.60 4.45 -0.17
N TRP A 148 6.14 5.05 -1.27
CA TRP A 148 4.74 5.45 -1.40
C TRP A 148 3.80 4.24 -1.44
N CYS A 149 4.21 3.10 -2.01
CA CYS A 149 3.45 1.85 -1.92
C CYS A 149 3.33 1.37 -0.46
N LEU A 150 4.42 1.42 0.33
CA LEU A 150 4.37 1.09 1.76
C LEU A 150 3.37 1.98 2.50
N VAL A 151 3.46 3.30 2.34
CA VAL A 151 2.59 4.27 3.02
C VAL A 151 1.13 4.08 2.62
N THR A 152 0.85 3.89 1.33
CA THR A 152 -0.52 3.74 0.84
C THR A 152 -1.14 2.43 1.30
N LEU A 153 -0.41 1.30 1.18
CA LEU A 153 -0.90 0.03 1.70
C LEU A 153 -1.12 0.06 3.21
N ASP A 154 -0.22 0.69 3.96
CA ASP A 154 -0.35 0.82 5.41
C ASP A 154 -1.62 1.57 5.81
N ARG A 155 -1.96 2.64 5.10
CA ARG A 155 -3.21 3.39 5.30
C ARG A 155 -4.45 2.58 4.96
N LEU A 156 -4.44 1.86 3.84
CA LEU A 156 -5.57 1.04 3.41
C LEU A 156 -5.82 -0.13 4.36
N VAL A 157 -4.76 -0.87 4.71
CA VAL A 157 -4.85 -2.00 5.63
C VAL A 157 -5.27 -1.50 7.01
N SER A 158 -4.62 -0.46 7.54
CA SER A 158 -5.00 0.17 8.81
C SER A 158 -6.48 0.54 8.84
N CYS A 159 -6.99 1.16 7.77
CA CYS A 159 -8.40 1.54 7.66
C CYS A 159 -9.33 0.33 7.66
N ALA A 160 -8.95 -0.75 6.96
CA ALA A 160 -9.74 -1.97 6.88
C ALA A 160 -9.85 -2.72 8.23
N ILE A 161 -8.88 -2.56 9.13
CA ILE A 161 -8.86 -3.23 10.45
C ILE A 161 -9.04 -2.29 11.64
N GLY A 162 -9.32 -1.00 11.40
CA GLY A 162 -9.50 0.00 12.46
C GLY A 162 -8.23 0.29 13.28
N GLN A 163 -7.05 0.16 12.68
CA GLN A 163 -5.76 0.46 13.29
C GLN A 163 -5.21 1.81 12.83
N ILE A 164 -4.19 2.30 13.54
CA ILE A 164 -3.50 3.54 13.18
C ILE A 164 -2.33 3.22 12.23
N PRO A 165 -2.17 3.96 11.11
CA PRO A 165 -1.02 3.85 10.23
C PRO A 165 0.30 4.18 10.95
N ALA A 166 1.41 3.62 10.48
CA ALA A 166 2.74 3.79 11.06
C ALA A 166 3.33 5.19 10.86
N VAL A 167 2.85 5.96 9.88
CA VAL A 167 3.36 7.31 9.59
C VAL A 167 2.27 8.30 9.22
N ASN A 168 2.42 9.53 9.70
CA ASN A 168 1.54 10.64 9.37
C ASN A 168 2.07 11.43 8.18
N GLY A 169 1.18 12.09 7.43
CA GLY A 169 1.59 12.90 6.28
C GLY A 169 2.54 14.05 6.63
N GLU A 170 2.46 14.57 7.84
CA GLU A 170 3.31 15.67 8.34
C GLU A 170 4.78 15.25 8.54
N ASP A 171 5.04 13.95 8.71
CA ASP A 171 6.38 13.40 8.93
C ASP A 171 7.10 13.05 7.61
N LEU A 172 6.46 13.33 6.46
CA LEU A 172 6.93 12.95 5.13
C LEU A 172 7.31 14.19 4.30
N ASP A 173 8.57 14.28 3.87
CA ASP A 173 9.04 15.31 2.93
C ASP A 173 9.48 14.72 1.57
N VAL A 174 9.47 13.39 1.41
CA VAL A 174 9.73 12.72 0.14
C VAL A 174 8.73 13.14 -0.95
N THR A 175 9.23 13.41 -2.15
CA THR A 175 8.40 13.78 -3.29
C THR A 175 7.70 12.55 -3.85
N PHE A 176 6.48 12.75 -4.37
CA PHE A 176 5.81 11.74 -5.17
C PHE A 176 6.69 11.31 -6.36
N PRO A 177 6.58 10.05 -6.82
CA PRO A 177 7.31 9.60 -7.97
C PRO A 177 6.96 10.46 -9.19
N SER A 178 7.98 10.91 -9.91
CA SER A 178 7.83 11.90 -10.99
C SER A 178 7.83 11.27 -12.38
N SER A 179 8.33 10.04 -12.46
CA SER A 179 8.44 9.29 -13.69
C SER A 179 8.01 7.85 -13.49
N LEU A 180 7.56 7.23 -14.57
CA LEU A 180 7.14 5.86 -14.56
C LEU A 180 8.34 4.92 -14.39
N PRO A 181 8.20 3.85 -13.59
CA PRO A 181 9.21 2.82 -13.45
C PRO A 181 9.62 2.22 -14.79
N SER A 182 8.65 2.01 -15.69
CA SER A 182 8.81 1.40 -17.02
C SER A 182 7.70 1.88 -17.95
N GLU A 183 7.95 1.84 -19.26
CA GLU A 183 6.98 2.21 -20.31
C GLU A 183 5.79 1.24 -20.43
N ASP A 184 5.88 0.02 -19.90
CA ASP A 184 4.98 -1.05 -20.34
C ASP A 184 3.67 -1.21 -19.53
N PHE A 185 3.62 -0.88 -18.22
CA PHE A 185 2.46 -1.26 -17.38
C PHE A 185 2.17 -0.39 -16.15
N ALA A 186 3.11 0.43 -15.70
CA ALA A 186 2.84 1.37 -14.62
C ALA A 186 2.28 2.64 -15.26
N ASP A 187 1.06 3.05 -14.91
CA ASP A 187 0.56 4.36 -15.30
C ASP A 187 0.40 5.21 -14.04
N LEU A 188 0.93 6.43 -14.07
CA LEU A 188 0.73 7.40 -12.99
C LEU A 188 -0.77 7.68 -12.83
N GLU A 189 -1.53 7.54 -13.92
CA GLU A 189 -2.98 7.68 -13.94
C GLU A 189 -3.69 6.67 -13.02
N TYR A 190 -3.17 5.45 -12.85
CA TYR A 190 -3.76 4.46 -11.93
C TYR A 190 -3.26 4.59 -10.49
N PHE A 191 -2.01 4.97 -10.31
CA PHE A 191 -1.44 5.08 -8.96
C PHE A 191 -1.96 6.30 -8.19
N ASN A 192 -2.21 7.43 -8.87
CA ASN A 192 -2.71 8.65 -8.24
C ASN A 192 -4.03 8.43 -7.47
N PRO A 193 -5.07 7.79 -8.06
CA PRO A 193 -6.28 7.44 -7.33
C PRO A 193 -6.03 6.55 -6.09
N LEU A 194 -5.03 5.67 -6.13
CA LEU A 194 -4.71 4.81 -4.99
C LEU A 194 -4.08 5.62 -3.85
N LEU A 195 -3.25 6.62 -4.18
CA LEU A 195 -2.70 7.58 -3.20
C LEU A 195 -3.81 8.43 -2.58
N ASP A 196 -4.74 8.91 -3.41
CA ASP A 196 -5.90 9.69 -2.96
C ASP A 196 -6.79 8.85 -2.02
N LEU A 197 -7.04 7.58 -2.38
CA LEU A 197 -7.77 6.65 -1.53
C LEU A 197 -7.05 6.41 -0.21
N GLY A 198 -5.73 6.23 -0.22
CA GLY A 198 -4.94 6.10 1.01
C GLY A 198 -5.04 7.35 1.89
N THR A 199 -5.04 8.54 1.28
CA THR A 199 -5.20 9.81 1.99
C THR A 199 -6.59 9.94 2.61
N LEU A 200 -7.64 9.60 1.86
CA LEU A 200 -9.02 9.53 2.35
C LEU A 200 -9.17 8.53 3.50
N ALA A 201 -8.62 7.33 3.36
CA ALA A 201 -8.64 6.30 4.39
C ALA A 201 -8.01 6.80 5.71
N ASN A 202 -6.89 7.50 5.63
CA ASN A 202 -6.25 8.11 6.79
C ASN A 202 -7.11 9.23 7.43
N MET A 203 -7.78 10.07 6.62
CA MET A 203 -8.69 11.11 7.13
C MET A 203 -9.91 10.50 7.83
N VAL A 204 -10.50 9.45 7.26
CA VAL A 204 -11.64 8.72 7.86
C VAL A 204 -11.23 8.13 9.20
N LEU A 205 -10.09 7.41 9.26
CA LEU A 205 -9.59 6.84 10.51
C LEU A 205 -9.39 7.89 11.61
N ARG A 206 -8.82 9.05 11.28
CA ARG A 206 -8.61 10.14 12.23
C ARG A 206 -9.91 10.76 12.74
N THR A 207 -10.97 10.69 11.94
CA THR A 207 -12.30 11.11 12.36
C THR A 207 -12.96 10.07 13.28
N LEU A 208 -12.80 8.78 12.96
CA LEU A 208 -13.40 7.68 13.71
C LEU A 208 -12.70 7.39 15.05
N ILE A 209 -11.39 7.60 15.10
CA ILE A 209 -10.57 7.44 16.30
C ILE A 209 -10.08 8.85 16.69
N PRO A 210 -10.96 9.70 17.24
CA PRO A 210 -10.57 11.03 17.68
C PRO A 210 -9.54 10.87 18.81
N PHE A 211 -8.31 11.29 18.54
CA PHE A 211 -7.35 11.56 19.60
C PHE A 211 -7.76 12.88 20.24
N ASP A 212 -8.45 12.81 21.37
CA ASP A 212 -8.61 13.94 22.28
C ASP A 212 -7.54 13.81 23.36
N PRO A 213 -6.36 14.44 23.18
CA PRO A 213 -5.45 14.64 24.30
C PRO A 213 -6.13 15.69 25.17
N GLY A 214 -7.07 15.25 26.02
CA GLY A 214 -7.58 16.09 27.10
C GLY A 214 -6.39 16.80 27.76
N PRO A 215 -6.56 18.03 28.25
CA PRO A 215 -5.46 18.94 28.56
C PRO A 215 -4.40 18.19 29.36
N GLY A 216 -3.27 17.90 28.71
CA GLY A 216 -2.17 17.19 29.36
C GLY A 216 -1.74 17.97 30.60
N PRO A 217 -1.09 17.34 31.58
CA PRO A 217 -0.68 18.01 32.82
C PRO A 217 0.26 19.23 32.59
N TYR A 218 0.75 19.41 31.36
CA TYR A 218 1.60 20.52 30.91
C TYR A 218 0.89 21.56 30.01
N SER A 219 -0.40 21.37 29.68
CA SER A 219 -1.16 22.20 28.73
C SER A 219 -1.67 23.53 29.30
N ALA A 220 -1.54 23.79 30.60
CA ALA A 220 -2.16 24.96 31.24
C ALA A 220 -1.57 26.32 30.78
N ASN A 221 -0.42 26.33 30.10
CA ASN A 221 0.31 27.58 29.79
C ASN A 221 0.56 27.85 28.29
N CYS A 222 -0.05 27.09 27.37
CA CYS A 222 0.10 27.41 25.94
C CYS A 222 -1.11 28.21 25.44
N PRO A 223 -0.98 29.53 25.15
CA PRO A 223 -2.07 30.30 24.58
C PRO A 223 -2.37 29.74 23.17
N ARG A 224 -3.56 29.13 23.00
CA ARG A 224 -4.06 28.65 21.71
C ARG A 224 -4.03 29.81 20.72
N LYS A 225 -3.09 29.80 19.78
CA LYS A 225 -3.16 30.64 18.58
C LYS A 225 -3.86 29.83 17.49
N HIS A 226 -4.92 30.44 16.97
CA HIS A 226 -5.74 30.09 15.80
C HIS A 226 -7.04 29.31 16.08
N PRO A 227 -8.21 29.85 15.66
CA PRO A 227 -9.44 29.08 15.58
C PRO A 227 -9.36 28.17 14.36
N GLY A 228 -9.54 26.86 14.57
CA GLY A 228 -9.76 25.91 13.48
C GLY A 228 -11.07 26.21 12.74
N PRO A 229 -11.20 25.77 11.47
CA PRO A 229 -12.42 26.01 10.69
C PRO A 229 -13.61 25.32 11.36
N ALA A 230 -14.73 26.04 11.43
CA ALA A 230 -15.98 25.59 12.04
C ALA A 230 -16.41 24.23 11.45
N GLY A 231 -16.58 23.24 12.31
CA GLY A 231 -17.05 21.91 11.94
C GLY A 231 -18.42 21.97 11.27
N LEU A 232 -18.54 21.24 10.15
CA LEU A 232 -19.82 20.84 9.59
C LEU A 232 -20.50 19.88 10.58
N HIS A 233 -21.41 20.41 11.38
CA HIS A 233 -22.36 19.61 12.15
C HIS A 233 -23.39 19.06 11.16
N MET A 234 -23.28 17.78 10.82
CA MET A 234 -24.24 17.11 9.96
C MET A 234 -25.29 16.44 10.86
N ASP A 235 -26.35 17.18 11.17
CA ASP A 235 -27.48 16.69 11.98
C ASP A 235 -28.28 15.64 11.20
N LEU A 236 -27.99 14.37 11.45
CA LEU A 236 -28.70 13.21 10.92
C LEU A 236 -29.97 12.90 11.71
N HIS A 237 -30.87 13.87 11.93
CA HIS A 237 -32.21 13.59 12.44
C HIS A 237 -33.23 14.66 12.02
N HIS A 238 -33.71 14.60 10.77
CA HIS A 238 -35.11 14.95 10.47
C HIS A 238 -35.54 14.45 9.08
N PRO A 239 -36.63 13.66 8.96
CA PRO A 239 -37.13 13.23 7.66
C PRO A 239 -38.26 14.17 7.20
N GLN A 240 -38.00 15.14 6.33
CA GLN A 240 -39.06 15.79 5.56
C GLN A 240 -38.61 16.17 4.14
N ALA A 241 -39.19 15.43 3.19
CA ALA A 241 -39.76 15.86 1.91
C ALA A 241 -38.89 16.69 0.94
N LEU A 242 -38.38 16.02 -0.10
CA LEU A 242 -38.20 16.62 -1.42
C LEU A 242 -39.21 15.99 -2.38
N ALA A 243 -40.22 16.80 -2.68
CA ALA A 243 -41.31 16.50 -3.60
C ALA A 243 -40.78 16.29 -5.03
N LEU A 244 -41.07 15.12 -5.60
CA LEU A 244 -41.03 14.91 -7.04
C LEU A 244 -42.25 15.59 -7.66
N GLY A 245 -42.00 16.63 -8.45
CA GLY A 245 -43.04 17.30 -9.23
C GLY A 245 -43.67 16.31 -10.22
N SER A 246 -44.97 16.09 -10.09
CA SER A 246 -45.79 15.43 -11.11
C SER A 246 -46.46 16.50 -11.99
N PRO A 247 -46.60 16.29 -13.31
CA PRO A 247 -47.28 17.24 -14.19
C PRO A 247 -48.81 17.18 -14.00
N PRO A 248 -49.56 18.23 -14.40
CA PRO A 248 -50.97 18.34 -14.11
C PRO A 248 -51.80 17.35 -14.93
N GLY A 249 -52.80 16.75 -14.26
CA GLY A 249 -53.71 15.78 -14.85
C GLY A 249 -54.73 16.40 -15.80
N GLU A 250 -55.07 15.65 -16.84
CA GLU A 250 -56.33 15.79 -17.56
C GLU A 250 -57.29 14.69 -17.11
N SER A 251 -58.43 15.14 -16.61
CA SER A 251 -59.60 14.38 -16.23
C SER A 251 -60.36 13.89 -17.46
N HIS A 252 -60.73 12.61 -17.52
CA HIS A 252 -62.02 12.21 -18.08
C HIS A 252 -62.60 10.99 -17.34
N SER A 253 -63.86 11.16 -16.98
CA SER A 253 -64.80 10.30 -16.29
C SER A 253 -65.38 9.21 -17.20
N PHE A 254 -65.41 7.95 -16.73
CA PHE A 254 -66.57 7.20 -16.24
C PHE A 254 -66.17 5.75 -15.97
#